data_AF-A0A925L0U7-F1
#
_entry.id   AF-A0A925L0U7-F1
#
_cell.length_a   1.000
_cell.length_b   1.000
_cell.length_c   1.000
_cell.angle_alpha   90.00
_cell.angle_beta   90.00
_cell.angle_gamma   90.00
#
_symmetry.space_group_name_H-M   'P 1'
#
loop_
_entity.id
_entity.type
_entity.pdbx_description
1 polymer ?
#
loop_
_entity_poly.entity_id
_entity_poly.type
_entity_poly.pdbx_seq_one_letter_code
_entity_poly.pdbx_strand_id
1 'polypeptide(L)'
;MALSMLEKELVAVGISVAVGCRPCTTYHVGEARRAGATDEAIEKAVASAVCVRTSATEGMRCHALGLEPGASSCGCNVPEALAELVAIGASLGVNCTANINKHLAAAHSIGVPQEHLDEVFALVQKIRLRAISHGEAGFVGEGAAPTACGTPVPASSGCC
;
A
#
# COMPACT_ATOMS: atom_id res chain seq x y z
N MET A 1 -13.59 -13.20 -12.13
CA MET A 1 -14.27 -12.94 -10.85
C MET A 1 -13.57 -11.80 -10.17
N ALA A 2 -14.29 -10.72 -9.87
CA ALA A 2 -13.71 -9.52 -9.26
C ALA A 2 -13.28 -9.74 -7.81
N LEU A 3 -12.37 -8.89 -7.31
CA LEU A 3 -11.97 -8.88 -5.90
C LEU A 3 -13.16 -8.53 -5.00
N SER A 4 -13.27 -9.24 -3.88
CA SER A 4 -14.22 -8.95 -2.82
C SER A 4 -13.92 -7.60 -2.14
N MET A 5 -14.89 -7.05 -1.41
CA MET A 5 -14.68 -5.82 -0.64
C MET A 5 -13.55 -5.98 0.39
N LEU A 6 -13.49 -7.14 1.06
CA LEU A 6 -12.43 -7.43 2.02
C LEU A 6 -11.03 -7.39 1.38
N GLU A 7 -10.87 -8.05 0.24
CA GLU A 7 -9.59 -8.08 -0.49
C GLU A 7 -9.20 -6.67 -0.97
N LYS A 8 -10.16 -5.91 -1.52
CA LYS A 8 -9.93 -4.53 -1.98
C LYS A 8 -9.45 -3.63 -0.85
N GLU A 9 -10.08 -3.71 0.32
CA GLU A 9 -9.70 -2.87 1.45
C GLU A 9 -8.36 -3.30 2.06
N LEU A 10 -8.02 -4.59 2.09
CA LEU A 10 -6.68 -5.04 2.51
C LEU A 10 -5.58 -4.55 1.55
N VAL A 11 -5.83 -4.60 0.23
CA VAL A 11 -4.93 -3.98 -0.76
C VAL A 11 -4.85 -2.47 -0.53
N ALA A 12 -5.97 -1.79 -0.30
CA ALA A 12 -6.02 -0.35 -0.07
C ALA A 12 -5.28 0.08 1.20
N VAL A 13 -5.33 -0.72 2.28
CA VAL A 13 -4.49 -0.55 3.49
C VAL A 13 -3.02 -0.60 3.11
N GLY A 14 -2.61 -1.62 2.36
CA GLY A 14 -1.22 -1.77 1.92
C GLY A 14 -0.75 -0.58 1.07
N ILE A 15 -1.55 -0.15 0.10
CA ILE A 15 -1.26 1.05 -0.71
C ILE A 15 -1.16 2.28 0.18
N SER A 16 -2.10 2.50 1.10
CA SER A 16 -2.16 3.69 1.96
C SER A 16 -0.93 3.84 2.87
N VAL A 17 -0.50 2.72 3.47
CA VAL A 17 0.75 2.64 4.25
C VAL A 17 1.94 2.88 3.33
N ALA A 18 1.98 2.19 2.19
CA ALA A 18 3.06 2.32 1.23
C ALA A 18 3.12 3.69 0.57
N VAL A 19 2.08 4.52 0.53
CA VAL A 19 2.16 5.94 0.07
C VAL A 19 2.42 6.92 1.22
N GLY A 20 2.26 6.48 2.47
CA GLY A 20 2.54 7.30 3.65
C GLY A 20 1.43 8.30 3.99
N CYS A 21 0.18 8.02 3.61
CA CYS A 21 -0.94 8.93 3.84
C CYS A 21 -1.78 8.49 5.05
N ARG A 22 -1.70 9.25 6.15
CA ARG A 22 -2.41 8.93 7.40
C ARG A 22 -3.95 8.91 7.24
N PRO A 23 -4.60 9.93 6.64
CA PRO A 23 -6.05 9.87 6.44
C PRO A 23 -6.50 8.66 5.60
N CYS A 24 -5.80 8.34 4.50
CA CYS A 24 -6.10 7.15 3.70
C CYS A 24 -5.92 5.86 4.53
N THR A 25 -4.84 5.77 5.31
CA THR A 25 -4.58 4.60 6.17
C THR A 25 -5.69 4.43 7.20
N THR A 26 -6.09 5.49 7.90
CA THR A 26 -7.19 5.46 8.87
C THR A 26 -8.50 5.01 8.22
N TYR A 27 -8.83 5.59 7.07
CA TYR A 27 -10.07 5.26 6.35
C TYR A 27 -10.10 3.79 5.93
N HIS A 28 -9.08 3.32 5.22
CA HIS A 28 -9.04 1.96 4.67
C HIS A 28 -8.87 0.88 5.75
N VAL A 29 -8.20 1.16 6.88
CA VAL A 29 -8.21 0.24 8.04
C VAL A 29 -9.62 0.11 8.62
N GLY A 30 -10.36 1.21 8.71
CA GLY A 30 -11.76 1.20 9.15
C GLY A 30 -12.66 0.41 8.21
N GLU A 31 -12.55 0.63 6.90
CA GLU A 31 -13.30 -0.13 5.89
C GLU A 31 -12.91 -1.61 5.86
N ALA A 32 -11.63 -1.96 5.97
CA ALA A 32 -11.18 -3.35 6.05
C ALA A 32 -11.83 -4.08 7.24
N ARG A 33 -11.85 -3.45 8.43
CA ARG A 33 -12.53 -4.01 9.62
C ARG A 33 -14.03 -4.17 9.41
N ARG A 34 -14.70 -3.19 8.80
CA ARG A 34 -16.13 -3.29 8.44
C ARG A 34 -16.40 -4.42 7.43
N ALA A 35 -15.46 -4.69 6.54
CA ALA A 35 -15.51 -5.81 5.60
C ALA A 35 -15.14 -7.16 6.23
N GLY A 36 -14.84 -7.21 7.53
CA GLY A 36 -14.56 -8.44 8.28
C GLY A 36 -13.09 -8.83 8.35
N ALA A 37 -12.15 -7.91 8.07
CA ALA A 37 -10.73 -8.19 8.22
C ALA A 37 -10.38 -8.43 9.69
N THR A 38 -9.57 -9.47 9.95
CA THR A 38 -8.96 -9.68 11.25
C THR A 38 -7.76 -8.75 11.42
N ASP A 39 -7.34 -8.51 12.66
CA ASP A 39 -6.16 -7.68 12.92
C ASP A 39 -4.89 -8.33 12.32
N GLU A 40 -4.80 -9.66 12.28
CA GLU A 40 -3.69 -10.39 11.64
C GLU A 40 -3.65 -10.18 10.12
N ALA A 41 -4.80 -10.13 9.45
CA ALA A 41 -4.87 -9.86 8.01
C ALA A 41 -4.41 -8.42 7.70
N ILE A 42 -4.80 -7.46 8.54
CA ILE A 42 -4.36 -6.07 8.45
C ILE A 42 -2.85 -5.98 8.71
N GLU A 43 -2.34 -6.66 9.74
CA GLU A 43 -0.91 -6.70 10.08
C GLU A 43 -0.08 -7.25 8.92
N LYS A 44 -0.52 -8.33 8.28
CA LYS A 44 0.15 -8.88 7.08
C LYS A 44 0.17 -7.88 5.92
N ALA A 45 -0.94 -7.18 5.66
CA ALA A 45 -1.00 -6.16 4.61
C ALA A 45 -0.04 -4.99 4.90
N VAL A 46 0.01 -4.52 6.16
CA VAL A 46 0.92 -3.48 6.63
C VAL A 46 2.38 -3.94 6.51
N ALA A 47 2.71 -5.15 6.95
CA ALA A 47 4.06 -5.70 6.89
C ALA A 47 4.57 -5.80 5.44
N SER A 48 3.72 -6.27 4.51
CA SER A 48 4.04 -6.31 3.08
C SER A 48 4.33 -4.91 2.52
N ALA A 49 3.48 -3.93 2.84
CA ALA A 49 3.67 -2.54 2.42
C ALA A 49 4.95 -1.90 2.96
N VAL A 50 5.28 -2.13 4.24
CA VAL A 50 6.52 -1.63 4.87
C VAL A 50 7.75 -2.28 4.22
N CYS A 51 7.69 -3.58 3.93
CA CYS A 51 8.76 -4.29 3.23
C CYS A 51 9.00 -3.71 1.83
N VAL A 52 7.94 -3.48 1.05
CA VAL A 52 8.01 -2.88 -0.29
C VAL A 52 8.59 -1.46 -0.22
N ARG A 53 8.11 -0.61 0.69
CA ARG A 53 8.60 0.76 0.82
C ARG A 53 10.08 0.81 1.26
N THR A 54 10.47 -0.04 2.21
CA THR A 54 11.87 -0.14 2.68
C THR A 54 12.79 -0.59 1.56
N SER A 55 12.42 -1.66 0.85
CA SER A 55 13.22 -2.17 -0.27
C SER A 55 13.31 -1.18 -1.44
N ALA A 56 12.22 -0.47 -1.75
CA ALA A 56 12.23 0.59 -2.77
C ALA A 56 13.20 1.73 -2.40
N THR A 57 13.17 2.16 -1.13
CA THR A 57 14.06 3.22 -0.63
C THR A 57 15.52 2.78 -0.64
N GLU A 58 15.80 1.56 -0.16
CA GLU A 58 17.16 1.03 -0.13
C GLU A 58 17.70 0.77 -1.55
N GLY A 59 16.87 0.24 -2.46
CA GLY A 59 17.23 0.06 -3.86
C GLY A 59 17.63 1.38 -4.53
N MET A 60 16.88 2.46 -4.27
CA MET A 60 17.23 3.80 -4.76
C MET A 60 18.51 4.34 -4.12
N ARG A 61 18.72 4.11 -2.81
CA ARG A 61 19.97 4.47 -2.12
C ARG A 61 21.17 3.79 -2.78
N CYS A 62 21.09 2.47 -2.97
CA CYS A 62 22.15 1.70 -3.63
C CYS A 62 22.42 2.22 -5.04
N HIS A 63 21.37 2.40 -5.85
CA HIS A 63 21.49 2.94 -7.20
C HIS A 63 22.15 4.32 -7.23
N ALA A 64 21.73 5.24 -6.36
CA ALA A 64 22.27 6.59 -6.30
C ALA A 64 23.74 6.66 -5.84
N LEU A 65 24.17 5.70 -5.02
CA LEU A 65 25.52 5.64 -4.46
C LEU A 65 26.47 4.69 -5.20
N GLY A 66 25.99 4.00 -6.25
CA GLY A 66 26.76 2.96 -6.94
C GLY A 66 27.10 1.76 -6.05
N LEU A 67 26.24 1.43 -5.08
CA LEU A 67 26.39 0.28 -4.21
C LEU A 67 25.63 -0.92 -4.77
N GLU A 68 26.18 -2.11 -4.56
CA GLU A 68 25.39 -3.33 -4.77
C GLU A 68 24.29 -3.38 -3.71
N PRO A 69 23.03 -3.64 -4.11
CA PRO A 69 21.99 -3.91 -3.14
C PRO A 69 22.42 -5.15 -2.34
N GLY A 70 22.52 -4.99 -1.02
CA GLY A 70 22.67 -6.15 -0.14
C GLY A 70 21.54 -7.14 -0.41
N ALA A 71 21.76 -8.42 -0.08
CA ALA A 71 20.70 -9.43 -0.16
C ALA A 71 19.51 -8.96 0.68
N SER A 72 18.56 -8.28 0.05
CA SER A 72 17.31 -7.94 0.68
C SER A 72 16.53 -9.24 0.69
N SER A 73 16.60 -9.95 1.82
CA SER A 73 15.61 -10.96 2.13
C SER A 73 14.29 -10.20 2.27
N CYS A 74 13.63 -9.96 1.14
CA CYS A 74 12.23 -9.62 1.16
C CYS A 74 11.56 -10.74 1.95
N GLY A 75 11.07 -10.44 3.15
CA GLY A 75 10.31 -11.39 3.97
C GLY A 75 8.97 -11.79 3.33
N CYS A 76 8.76 -11.45 2.06
CA CYS A 76 7.68 -11.91 1.20
C CYS A 76 7.84 -13.39 0.84
N ASN A 77 7.90 -14.27 1.85
CA ASN A 77 7.74 -15.71 1.68
C ASN A 77 6.35 -16.13 2.19
N VAL A 78 5.32 -15.79 1.42
CA VAL A 78 4.05 -16.52 1.46
C VAL A 78 3.36 -16.39 0.08
N PRO A 79 3.17 -17.48 -0.69
CA PRO A 79 2.29 -17.46 -1.84
C PRO A 79 0.84 -17.48 -1.35
N GLU A 80 0.30 -16.29 -1.15
CA GLU A 80 -1.14 -16.05 -1.07
C GLU A 80 -1.43 -14.95 -2.09
N ALA A 81 -2.33 -15.19 -3.05
CA ALA A 81 -2.57 -14.27 -4.17
C ALA A 81 -2.82 -12.82 -3.71
N LEU A 82 -3.51 -12.66 -2.57
CA LEU A 82 -3.75 -11.36 -1.95
C LEU A 82 -2.46 -10.65 -1.49
N ALA A 83 -1.47 -11.40 -0.99
CA ALA A 83 -0.19 -10.83 -0.56
C ALA A 83 0.58 -10.23 -1.75
N GLU A 84 0.53 -10.88 -2.91
CA GLU A 84 1.10 -10.34 -4.15
C GLU A 84 0.33 -9.10 -4.63
N LEU A 85 -1.00 -9.10 -4.57
CA LEU A 85 -1.81 -7.93 -4.92
C LEU A 85 -1.51 -6.73 -4.01
N VAL A 86 -1.35 -6.95 -2.71
CA VAL A 86 -0.92 -5.92 -1.74
C VAL A 86 0.47 -5.39 -2.12
N ALA A 87 1.42 -6.28 -2.41
CA ALA A 87 2.79 -5.89 -2.75
C ALA A 87 2.86 -5.13 -4.09
N ILE A 88 2.09 -5.54 -5.10
CA ILE A 88 1.94 -4.84 -6.39
C ILE A 88 1.36 -3.43 -6.15
N GLY A 89 0.26 -3.33 -5.41
CA GLY A 89 -0.37 -2.06 -5.07
C GLY A 89 0.60 -1.12 -4.34
N ALA A 90 1.29 -1.63 -3.32
CA ALA A 90 2.32 -0.88 -2.60
C ALA A 90 3.45 -0.42 -3.53
N SER A 91 3.93 -1.29 -4.42
CA SER A 91 5.04 -1.01 -5.35
C SER A 91 4.69 0.07 -6.36
N LEU A 92 3.47 0.02 -6.91
CA LEU A 92 2.91 1.08 -7.74
C LEU A 92 2.73 2.38 -6.97
N GLY A 93 2.32 2.31 -5.69
CA GLY A 93 2.21 3.46 -4.79
C GLY A 93 3.54 4.21 -4.61
N VAL A 94 4.65 3.48 -4.50
CA VAL A 94 6.00 4.06 -4.31
C VAL A 94 6.80 4.22 -5.61
N ASN A 95 6.24 3.90 -6.78
CA ASN A 95 6.91 3.98 -8.08
C ASN A 95 8.15 3.08 -8.21
N CYS A 96 8.20 1.93 -7.54
CA CYS A 96 9.36 1.04 -7.58
C CYS A 96 9.25 0.02 -8.73
N THR A 97 9.86 0.30 -9.88
CA THR A 97 9.79 -0.58 -11.06
C THR A 97 10.37 -1.98 -10.81
N ALA A 98 11.43 -2.09 -10.02
CA ALA A 98 12.01 -3.38 -9.65
C ALA A 98 11.01 -4.25 -8.86
N ASN A 99 10.33 -3.69 -7.85
CA ASN A 99 9.32 -4.42 -7.09
C ASN A 99 8.06 -4.69 -7.92
N ILE A 100 7.63 -3.75 -8.78
CA ILE A 100 6.52 -3.98 -9.71
C ILE A 100 6.79 -5.21 -10.57
N ASN A 101 7.95 -5.28 -11.23
CA ASN A 101 8.32 -6.40 -12.09
C ASN A 101 8.41 -7.72 -11.32
N LYS A 102 9.01 -7.69 -10.13
CA LYS A 102 9.14 -8.85 -9.25
C LYS A 102 7.78 -9.43 -8.87
N HIS A 103 6.88 -8.59 -8.34
CA HIS A 103 5.59 -9.05 -7.83
C HIS A 103 4.60 -9.38 -8.95
N LEU A 104 4.67 -8.71 -10.11
CA LEU A 104 3.92 -9.12 -11.30
C LEU A 104 4.34 -10.50 -11.79
N ALA A 105 5.66 -10.78 -11.84
CA ALA A 105 6.14 -12.11 -12.23
C ALA A 105 5.66 -13.20 -11.26
N ALA A 106 5.72 -12.93 -9.95
CA ALA A 106 5.21 -13.85 -8.93
C ALA A 106 3.69 -14.07 -9.06
N ALA A 107 2.91 -13.00 -9.20
CA ALA A 107 1.46 -13.06 -9.41
C ALA A 107 1.08 -13.87 -10.65
N HIS A 108 1.77 -13.65 -11.77
CA HIS A 108 1.55 -14.45 -12.98
C HIS A 108 1.91 -15.93 -12.78
N SER A 109 2.98 -16.23 -12.04
CA SER A 109 3.42 -17.61 -11.79
C SER A 109 2.42 -18.44 -10.97
N ILE A 110 1.63 -17.79 -10.11
CA ILE A 110 0.56 -18.43 -9.33
C ILE A 110 -0.83 -18.26 -9.97
N GLY A 111 -0.90 -17.70 -11.18
CA GLY A 111 -2.13 -17.58 -11.95
C GLY A 111 -3.11 -16.50 -11.48
N VAL A 112 -2.61 -15.40 -10.90
CA VAL A 112 -3.47 -14.24 -10.57
C VAL A 112 -4.12 -13.71 -11.85
N PRO A 113 -5.46 -13.60 -11.91
CA PRO A 113 -6.18 -13.05 -13.06
C PRO A 113 -5.81 -11.59 -13.37
N GLN A 114 -5.73 -11.24 -14.66
CA GLN A 114 -5.46 -9.86 -15.09
C GLN A 114 -6.50 -8.86 -14.55
N GLU A 115 -7.77 -9.27 -14.44
CA GLU A 115 -8.84 -8.45 -13.85
C GLU A 115 -8.51 -7.99 -12.42
N HIS A 116 -7.84 -8.82 -11.61
CA HIS A 116 -7.42 -8.43 -10.25
C HIS A 116 -6.32 -7.38 -10.30
N LEU A 117 -5.37 -7.52 -11.23
CA LEU A 117 -4.30 -6.55 -11.44
C LEU A 117 -4.86 -5.18 -11.88
N ASP A 118 -5.86 -5.19 -12.76
CA ASP A 118 -6.54 -3.98 -13.23
C ASP A 118 -7.32 -3.29 -12.09
N GLU A 119 -7.99 -4.06 -11.24
CA GLU A 119 -8.66 -3.54 -10.04
C GLU A 119 -7.67 -2.93 -9.04
N VAL A 120 -6.52 -3.57 -8.81
CA VAL A 120 -5.44 -3.02 -7.97
C VAL A 120 -4.91 -1.72 -8.56
N PHE A 121 -4.67 -1.67 -9.87
CA PHE A 121 -4.18 -0.47 -10.54
C PHE A 121 -5.16 0.71 -10.37
N ALA A 122 -6.47 0.46 -10.54
CA ALA A 122 -7.50 1.47 -10.33
C ALA A 122 -7.56 1.96 -8.86
N LEU A 123 -7.38 1.07 -7.87
CA LEU A 123 -7.28 1.46 -6.46
C LEU A 123 -6.07 2.35 -6.20
N VAL A 124 -4.90 2.00 -6.75
CA VAL A 124 -3.67 2.78 -6.60
C VAL A 124 -3.85 4.20 -7.14
N GLN A 125 -4.44 4.35 -8.33
CA GLN A 125 -4.69 5.67 -8.92
C GLN A 125 -5.53 6.56 -7.99
N LYS A 126 -6.64 6.02 -7.47
CA LYS A 126 -7.53 6.74 -6.55
C LYS A 126 -6.82 7.15 -5.27
N ILE A 127 -6.10 6.21 -4.63
CA ILE A 127 -5.41 6.47 -3.36
C ILE A 127 -4.28 7.48 -3.54
N ARG A 128 -3.53 7.41 -4.64
CA ARG A 128 -2.48 8.41 -4.95
C ARG A 128 -3.06 9.81 -5.12
N LEU A 129 -4.16 9.95 -5.86
CA LEU A 129 -4.83 11.25 -6.05
C LEU A 129 -5.33 11.82 -4.71
N ARG A 130 -5.92 10.98 -3.86
CA ARG A 130 -6.34 11.39 -2.50
C ARG A 130 -5.14 11.74 -1.61
N ALA A 131 -4.05 10.97 -1.68
CA ALA A 131 -2.84 11.24 -0.91
C ALA A 131 -2.21 12.58 -1.27
N ILE A 132 -2.20 12.94 -2.57
CA ILE A 132 -1.79 14.27 -3.04
C ILE A 132 -2.70 15.34 -2.43
N SER A 133 -4.02 15.21 -2.60
CA SER A 133 -4.99 16.16 -2.05
C SER A 133 -4.84 16.35 -0.53
N HIS A 134 -4.66 15.28 0.25
CA HIS A 134 -4.42 15.37 1.68
C HIS A 134 -3.07 16.02 2.03
N GLY A 135 -2.02 15.76 1.26
CA GLY A 135 -0.71 16.38 1.44
C GLY A 135 -0.72 17.88 1.11
N GLU A 136 -1.49 18.27 0.11
CA GLU A 136 -1.61 19.65 -0.37
C GLU A 136 -2.58 20.48 0.47
N ALA A 137 -3.56 19.88 1.16
CA ALA A 137 -4.53 20.59 2.00
C ALA A 137 -3.87 21.52 3.04
N GLY A 138 -2.73 21.11 3.60
CA GLY A 138 -1.94 21.94 4.53
C GLY A 138 -1.30 23.18 3.89
N PHE A 139 -1.11 23.21 2.57
CA PHE A 139 -0.57 24.34 1.83
C PHE A 139 -1.66 25.34 1.40
N VAL A 140 -2.92 24.89 1.27
CA VAL A 140 -4.05 25.71 0.80
C VAL A 140 -4.78 26.44 1.95
N GLY A 141 -4.34 26.25 3.20
CA GLY A 141 -4.91 26.94 4.36
C GLY A 141 -6.16 26.28 4.97
N GLU A 142 -6.54 25.11 4.46
CA GLU A 142 -7.59 24.25 5.04
C GLU A 142 -6.92 23.23 5.98
N GLY A 143 -6.28 23.72 7.04
CA GLY A 143 -5.52 22.88 7.95
C GLY A 143 -6.38 22.28 9.06
N ALA A 144 -6.65 20.98 9.00
CA ALA A 144 -6.84 20.19 10.22
C ALA A 144 -5.57 20.31 11.08
N ALA A 145 -5.73 20.37 12.41
CA ALA A 145 -4.62 20.55 13.35
C ALA A 145 -3.44 19.59 13.05
N PRO A 146 -2.18 20.04 13.21
CA PRO A 146 -1.01 19.23 12.89
C PRO A 146 -1.07 17.93 13.67
N THR A 147 -1.27 16.82 12.95
CA THR A 147 -1.16 15.50 13.56
C THR A 147 0.32 15.17 13.63
N ALA A 148 0.90 15.21 14.82
CA ALA A 148 2.29 14.81 15.03
C ALA A 148 2.52 13.37 14.53
N CYS A 149 3.69 13.10 13.98
CA CYS A 149 4.09 11.73 13.63
C CYS A 149 4.03 10.86 14.90
N GLY A 150 3.22 9.80 14.90
CA GLY A 150 3.08 8.89 16.04
C GLY A 150 1.86 9.10 16.94
N THR A 151 1.01 10.11 16.73
CA THR A 151 -0.28 10.19 17.44
C THR A 151 -1.34 9.30 16.78
N PRO A 152 -2.20 8.60 17.54
CA PRO A 152 -3.35 7.90 16.95
C PRO A 152 -4.23 8.90 16.20
N VAL A 153 -4.60 8.58 14.96
CA VAL A 153 -5.62 9.37 14.24
C VAL A 153 -6.97 9.04 14.89
N PRO A 154 -7.78 10.04 15.30
CA PRO A 154 -9.12 9.76 15.82
C PRO A 154 -9.93 9.02 14.76
N ALA A 155 -10.77 8.06 15.19
CA ALA A 155 -11.65 7.33 14.29
C ALA A 155 -12.45 8.35 13.45
N SER A 156 -12.33 8.27 12.12
CA SER A 156 -12.92 9.26 11.22
C SER A 156 -14.43 9.33 11.41
N SER A 157 -14.95 10.51 11.80
CA SER A 157 -16.29 10.93 11.40
C SER A 157 -16.31 10.93 9.88
N GLY A 158 -17.12 10.06 9.28
CA GLY A 158 -17.16 9.85 7.84
C GLY A 158 -17.28 11.16 7.08
N CYS A 159 -16.41 11.36 6.10
CA CYS A 159 -16.66 12.31 5.02
C CYS A 159 -17.08 11.50 3.80
N CYS A 160 -18.35 11.67 3.47
CA CYS A 160 -19.01 11.28 2.23
C CYS A 160 -18.25 11.77 0.99
#